data_AF-A0A7V0NHL9-F1
#
_entry.id   AF-A0A7V0NHL9-F1
#
_cell.length_a   1.000
_cell.length_b   1.000
_cell.length_c   1.000
_cell.angle_alpha   90.00
_cell.angle_beta   90.00
_cell.angle_gamma   90.00
#
_symmetry.space_group_name_H-M   'P 1'
#
loop_
_entity.id
_entity.type
_entity.pdbx_description
1 polymer ?
#
loop_
_entity_poly.entity_id
_entity_poly.type
_entity_poly.pdbx_seq_one_letter_code
_entity_poly.pdbx_strand_id
1 'polypeptide(L)'
;MKIKLQIIAIVLVLSALWGEKKIVNIKFSGNTAFPEWELLSAMDMPKPKWYNGIFGNYPPVDRFKIRASLKTIESMYKDKGFLDVRTDFRLEPAGKDTTRVVLVVLIQPGKKYLVDSVQVVVPPPFDAGKLRRQIELAHNDPFSPYKAEESKQKLVRYFADRGYPYAQVELQWEKDTAARTVDLKFSAKPGKKVYFGRVSFKGLRKTKRELVEREVTIVPGKPYSYSEIERTRENLYSTGLFRIVSVEPQNMDEKPDTIDILISFAESRWGWYGFSVDLGANKQYDFTTELSGEWGHKNVFGGGESVALQGAVQAEMIRRWQIVSHRYQVKLTQLWAFGEKIPTSATIYFEPGVTTEQHPYRVQKMGANLGFFKRMGPITHSGGLTYE
;
A
#
# COMPACT_ATOMS: atom_id res chain seq x y z
N MET A 1 54.98 11.35 -10.62
CA MET A 1 53.95 12.31 -10.14
C MET A 1 52.55 11.70 -10.04
N LYS A 2 52.06 10.97 -11.05
CA LYS A 2 50.71 10.33 -11.04
C LYS A 2 50.48 9.29 -9.92
N ILE A 3 51.47 8.49 -9.57
CA ILE A 3 51.37 7.46 -8.50
C ILE A 3 51.23 8.10 -7.10
N LYS A 4 51.93 9.22 -6.84
CA LYS A 4 51.79 9.97 -5.58
C LYS A 4 50.38 10.55 -5.41
N LEU A 5 49.76 11.05 -6.49
CA LEU A 5 48.38 11.55 -6.44
C LEU A 5 47.36 10.44 -6.18
N GLN A 6 47.52 9.26 -6.78
CA GLN A 6 46.63 8.12 -6.51
C GLN A 6 46.74 7.62 -5.07
N ILE A 7 47.96 7.57 -4.50
CA ILE A 7 48.15 7.19 -3.10
C ILE A 7 47.55 8.24 -2.16
N ILE A 8 47.72 9.54 -2.44
CA ILE A 8 47.09 10.62 -1.64
C ILE A 8 45.57 10.54 -1.72
N ALA A 9 44.98 10.25 -2.89
CA ALA A 9 43.54 10.08 -3.04
C ALA A 9 43.03 8.84 -2.30
N ILE A 10 43.76 7.71 -2.35
CA ILE A 10 43.42 6.47 -1.63
C ILE A 10 43.55 6.67 -0.12
N VAL A 11 44.58 7.38 0.35
CA VAL A 11 44.76 7.73 1.77
C VAL A 11 43.69 8.73 2.23
N LEU A 12 43.30 9.70 1.41
CA LEU A 12 42.18 10.61 1.72
C LEU A 12 40.86 9.86 1.82
N VAL A 13 40.57 8.95 0.88
CA VAL A 13 39.36 8.10 0.90
C VAL A 13 39.38 7.12 2.09
N LEU A 14 40.54 6.53 2.42
CA LEU A 14 40.69 5.67 3.60
C LEU A 14 40.60 6.46 4.93
N SER A 15 41.12 7.70 4.96
CA SER A 15 41.02 8.58 6.13
C SER A 15 39.60 9.09 6.35
N ALA A 16 38.82 9.29 5.28
CA ALA A 16 37.41 9.61 5.35
C ALA A 16 36.59 8.44 5.94
N LEU A 17 36.98 7.20 5.62
CA LEU A 17 36.36 5.99 6.20
C LEU A 17 36.74 5.73 7.67
N TRP A 18 37.84 6.31 8.17
CA TRP A 18 38.33 6.13 9.55
C TRP A 18 37.79 7.15 10.57
N GLY A 19 36.83 8.00 10.17
CA GLY A 19 36.23 9.02 11.04
C GLY A 19 34.71 9.07 11.05
N GLU A 20 34.03 8.16 10.35
CA GLU A 20 32.56 8.19 10.30
C GLU A 20 31.95 7.75 11.64
N LYS A 21 31.22 8.70 12.26
CA LYS A 21 30.49 8.42 13.48
C LYS A 21 29.36 7.43 13.21
N LYS A 22 29.24 6.41 14.06
CA LYS A 22 28.20 5.38 13.99
C LYS A 22 27.24 5.46 15.17
N ILE A 23 25.95 5.30 14.89
CA ILE A 23 24.90 5.40 15.90
C ILE A 23 24.75 4.04 16.59
N VAL A 24 25.11 3.96 17.86
CA VAL A 24 24.99 2.72 18.66
C VAL A 24 23.68 2.64 19.42
N ASN A 25 23.08 3.78 19.75
CA ASN A 25 21.81 3.85 20.47
C ASN A 25 21.09 5.17 20.13
N ILE A 26 19.78 5.20 20.32
CA ILE A 26 18.92 6.37 20.15
C ILE A 26 18.16 6.58 21.46
N LYS A 27 18.16 7.80 21.98
CA LYS A 27 17.42 8.19 23.19
C LYS A 27 16.55 9.39 22.91
N PHE A 28 15.41 9.47 23.59
CA PHE A 28 14.52 10.62 23.53
C PHE A 28 14.56 11.38 24.86
N SER A 29 14.60 12.70 24.78
CA SER A 29 14.57 13.58 25.95
C SER A 29 13.42 14.58 25.80
N GLY A 30 12.66 14.80 26.87
CA GLY A 30 11.49 15.68 26.86
C GLY A 30 10.23 15.08 26.22
N ASN A 31 10.23 13.78 25.94
CA ASN A 31 9.05 13.05 25.48
C ASN A 31 8.03 12.85 26.61
N THR A 32 6.80 13.32 26.42
CA THR A 32 5.71 13.18 27.41
C THR A 32 4.42 12.60 26.84
N ALA A 33 4.35 12.40 25.52
CA ALA A 33 3.09 12.11 24.81
C ALA A 33 3.06 10.74 24.13
N PHE A 34 4.20 10.13 23.86
CA PHE A 34 4.31 8.88 23.09
C PHE A 34 5.19 7.86 23.80
N PRO A 35 4.96 6.56 23.62
CA PRO A 35 5.94 5.57 24.00
C PRO A 35 7.16 5.62 23.04
N GLU A 36 8.36 5.33 23.55
CA GLU A 36 9.60 5.49 22.77
C GLU A 36 9.65 4.62 21.51
N TRP A 37 9.06 3.43 21.54
CA TRP A 37 9.01 2.53 20.38
C TRP A 37 8.23 3.12 19.20
N GLU A 38 7.22 3.96 19.48
CA GLU A 38 6.41 4.63 18.45
C GLU A 38 7.24 5.74 17.80
N LEU A 39 7.96 6.53 18.60
CA LEU A 39 8.91 7.53 18.10
C LEU A 39 10.02 6.87 17.27
N LEU A 40 10.60 5.77 17.76
CA LEU A 40 11.61 5.00 17.00
C LEU A 40 11.06 4.48 15.68
N SER A 41 9.84 3.95 15.68
CA SER A 41 9.19 3.42 14.46
C SER A 41 8.99 4.51 13.41
N ALA A 42 8.58 5.71 13.84
CA ALA A 42 8.34 6.85 12.96
C ALA A 42 9.61 7.47 12.34
N MET A 43 10.80 7.24 12.92
CA MET A 43 12.04 7.72 12.33
C MET A 43 12.38 6.97 11.04
N ASP A 44 12.32 7.66 9.90
CA ASP A 44 12.75 7.15 8.59
C ASP A 44 14.27 7.28 8.42
N MET A 45 15.01 6.45 9.16
CA MET A 45 16.46 6.35 9.07
C MET A 45 16.97 4.96 9.48
N PRO A 46 18.19 4.58 9.06
CA PRO A 46 18.84 3.38 9.58
C PRO A 46 18.99 3.45 11.10
N LYS A 47 18.44 2.45 11.79
CA LYS A 47 18.43 2.34 13.25
C LYS A 47 19.36 1.21 13.71
N PRO A 48 20.05 1.34 14.85
CA PRO A 48 20.79 0.23 15.42
C PRO A 48 19.82 -0.91 15.76
N LYS A 49 20.16 -2.14 15.38
CA LYS A 49 19.39 -3.34 15.74
C LYS A 49 20.17 -4.16 16.77
N TRP A 50 19.47 -5.09 17.42
CA TRP A 50 20.04 -5.92 18.48
C TRP A 50 21.30 -6.68 18.03
N TYR A 51 21.37 -7.17 16.79
CA TYR A 51 22.51 -7.92 16.26
C TYR A 51 23.73 -7.03 15.95
N ASN A 52 23.59 -5.71 15.85
CA ASN A 52 24.72 -4.81 15.59
C ASN A 52 25.75 -4.84 16.73
N GLY A 53 25.32 -5.20 17.95
CA GLY A 53 26.22 -5.42 19.10
C GLY A 53 27.16 -6.61 18.93
N ILE A 54 26.77 -7.61 18.14
CA ILE A 54 27.54 -8.84 17.90
C ILE A 54 28.52 -8.64 16.75
N PHE A 55 28.07 -8.02 15.65
CA PHE A 55 28.85 -7.91 14.40
C PHE A 55 29.58 -6.56 14.24
N GLY A 56 29.37 -5.60 15.14
CA GLY A 56 30.02 -4.28 15.11
C GLY A 56 29.61 -3.37 13.95
N ASN A 57 28.67 -3.77 13.10
CA ASN A 57 28.25 -3.02 11.92
C ASN A 57 27.11 -2.03 12.24
N TYR A 58 27.40 -0.94 12.97
CA TYR A 58 26.41 0.09 13.30
C TYR A 58 26.15 1.06 12.13
N PRO A 59 24.92 1.62 12.01
CA PRO A 59 24.60 2.57 10.96
C PRO A 59 25.40 3.88 11.11
N PRO A 60 25.84 4.49 9.99
CA PRO A 60 26.54 5.77 10.03
C PRO A 60 25.57 6.92 10.39
N VAL A 61 26.13 8.01 10.91
CA VAL A 61 25.39 9.24 11.18
C VAL A 61 25.06 9.95 9.86
N ASP A 62 23.79 9.91 9.48
CA ASP A 62 23.25 10.68 8.37
C ASP A 62 22.41 11.86 8.92
N ARG A 63 23.00 13.06 8.94
CA ARG A 63 22.32 14.26 9.48
C ARG A 63 21.08 14.65 8.68
N PHE A 64 21.04 14.35 7.38
CA PHE A 64 19.88 14.65 6.55
C PHE A 64 18.70 13.76 6.94
N LYS A 65 18.92 12.45 7.05
CA LYS A 65 17.89 11.50 7.50
C LYS A 65 17.45 11.72 8.94
N ILE A 66 18.38 12.08 9.84
CA ILE A 66 18.03 12.47 11.22
C ILE A 66 17.08 13.67 11.19
N ARG A 67 17.43 14.76 10.48
CA ARG A 67 16.58 15.95 10.40
C ARG A 67 15.22 15.67 9.76
N ALA A 68 15.16 14.82 8.73
CA ALA A 68 13.89 14.36 8.15
C ALA A 68 13.05 13.61 9.19
N SER A 69 13.66 12.69 9.95
CA SER A 69 13.00 11.96 11.04
C SER A 69 12.51 12.89 12.16
N LEU A 70 13.27 13.94 12.50
CA LEU A 70 12.85 14.96 13.47
C LEU A 70 11.59 15.70 13.03
N LYS A 71 11.43 15.93 11.71
CA LYS A 71 10.20 16.51 11.14
C LYS A 71 9.02 15.56 11.23
N THR A 72 9.23 14.26 11.05
CA THR A 72 8.17 13.26 11.29
C THR A 72 7.72 13.27 12.74
N ILE A 73 8.66 13.29 13.69
CA ILE A 73 8.35 13.39 15.14
C ILE A 73 7.60 14.70 15.45
N GLU A 74 8.07 15.82 14.90
CA GLU A 74 7.41 17.13 15.05
C GLU A 74 5.95 17.06 14.57
N SER A 75 5.69 16.44 13.41
CA SER A 75 4.34 16.25 12.88
C SER A 75 3.48 15.35 13.75
N MET A 76 4.01 14.25 14.31
CA MET A 76 3.28 13.40 15.26
C MET A 76 2.84 14.18 16.49
N TYR A 77 3.71 15.01 17.06
CA TYR A 77 3.37 15.86 18.20
C TYR A 77 2.30 16.89 17.85
N LYS A 78 2.41 17.53 16.68
CA LYS A 78 1.38 18.46 16.18
C LYS A 78 0.02 17.77 16.02
N ASP A 79 -0.02 16.52 15.60
CA ASP A 79 -1.24 15.71 15.50
C ASP A 79 -1.91 15.45 16.87
N LYS A 80 -1.16 15.55 17.97
CA LYS A 80 -1.68 15.45 19.35
C LYS A 80 -1.97 16.80 20.00
N GLY A 81 -1.99 17.89 19.25
CA GLY A 81 -2.29 19.23 19.75
C GLY A 81 -1.08 20.02 20.23
N PHE A 82 0.15 19.50 20.09
CA PHE A 82 1.37 20.22 20.49
C PHE A 82 1.88 21.08 19.33
N LEU A 83 1.25 22.24 19.10
CA LEU A 83 1.51 23.07 17.91
C LEU A 83 2.85 23.78 17.93
N ASP A 84 3.34 24.12 19.12
CA ASP A 84 4.59 24.83 19.35
C ASP A 84 5.77 23.87 19.59
N VAL A 85 5.61 22.58 19.25
CA VAL A 85 6.65 21.58 19.43
C VAL A 85 7.92 21.95 18.67
N ARG A 86 9.06 21.75 19.31
CA ARG A 86 10.38 21.89 18.70
C ARG A 86 11.17 20.62 18.90
N THR A 87 11.86 20.20 17.85
CA THR A 87 12.74 19.04 17.87
C THR A 87 14.16 19.45 17.49
N ASP A 88 15.13 18.88 18.19
CA ASP A 88 16.54 19.01 17.87
C ASP A 88 17.25 17.69 18.18
N PHE A 89 18.54 17.60 17.89
CA PHE A 89 19.34 16.44 18.25
C PHE A 89 20.74 16.83 18.66
N ARG A 90 21.33 15.98 19.49
CA ARG A 90 22.77 16.02 19.79
C ARG A 90 23.35 14.62 19.71
N LEU A 91 24.65 14.55 19.45
CA LEU A 91 25.40 13.30 19.36
C LEU A 91 26.36 13.24 20.54
N GLU A 92 26.16 12.27 21.42
CA GLU A 92 27.03 12.03 22.58
C GLU A 92 27.99 10.89 22.28
N PRO A 93 29.29 10.98 22.63
CA PRO A 93 30.20 9.84 22.54
C PRO A 93 29.71 8.64 23.37
N ALA A 94 29.78 7.44 22.81
CA ALA A 94 29.46 6.20 23.51
C ALA A 94 30.70 5.63 24.21
N GLY A 95 31.03 6.19 25.37
CA GLY A 95 32.23 5.83 26.14
C GLY A 95 33.47 6.59 25.67
N LYS A 96 34.64 5.93 25.70
CA LYS A 96 35.92 6.54 25.31
C LYS A 96 36.13 6.62 23.78
N ASP A 97 35.33 5.90 23.01
CA ASP A 97 35.39 5.86 21.55
C ASP A 97 34.57 7.00 20.94
N THR A 98 35.24 7.95 20.28
CA THR A 98 34.60 9.12 19.66
C THR A 98 33.96 8.81 18.30
N THR A 99 34.19 7.61 17.74
CA THR A 99 33.57 7.12 16.50
C THR A 99 32.20 6.50 16.75
N ARG A 100 31.88 6.11 17.98
CA ARG A 100 30.56 5.60 18.36
C ARG A 100 29.78 6.68 19.09
N VAL A 101 28.54 6.91 18.68
CA VAL A 101 27.70 7.95 19.26
C VAL A 101 26.30 7.45 19.62
N VAL A 102 25.74 8.04 20.67
CA VAL A 102 24.33 7.97 21.01
C VAL A 102 23.64 9.18 20.39
N LEU A 103 22.62 8.93 19.59
CA LEU A 103 21.74 9.99 19.07
C LEU A 103 20.72 10.33 20.16
N VAL A 104 20.81 11.55 20.70
CA VAL A 104 19.82 12.06 21.66
C VAL A 104 18.90 13.02 20.92
N VAL A 105 17.66 12.60 20.73
CA VAL A 105 16.57 13.42 20.17
C VAL A 105 16.00 14.27 21.30
N LEU A 106 16.12 15.59 21.17
CA LEU A 106 15.57 16.57 22.11
C LEU A 106 14.19 16.98 21.62
N ILE A 107 13.18 16.81 22.46
CA ILE A 107 11.79 17.16 22.16
C ILE A 107 11.34 18.19 23.19
N GLN A 108 10.84 19.32 22.71
CA GLN A 108 10.19 20.34 23.52
C GLN A 108 8.72 20.40 23.09
N PRO A 109 7.79 19.68 23.76
CA PRO A 109 6.41 19.57 23.29
C PRO A 109 5.67 20.92 23.25
N GLY A 110 5.98 21.83 24.16
CA GLY A 110 5.22 23.08 24.31
C GLY A 110 3.83 22.85 24.91
N LYS A 111 2.91 23.80 24.68
CA LYS A 111 1.53 23.70 25.17
C LYS A 111 0.69 22.81 24.27
N LYS A 112 -0.22 22.05 24.89
CA LYS A 112 -1.26 21.30 24.18
C LYS A 112 -2.47 22.21 23.93
N TYR A 113 -2.94 22.23 22.69
CA TYR A 113 -4.12 22.97 22.25
C TYR A 113 -5.27 22.03 21.94
N LEU A 114 -6.46 22.39 22.38
CA LEU A 114 -7.71 21.66 22.11
C LEU A 114 -8.58 22.42 21.12
N VAL A 115 -9.45 21.71 20.42
CA VAL A 115 -10.45 22.34 19.54
C VAL A 115 -11.54 22.99 20.39
N ASP A 116 -11.78 24.28 20.20
CA ASP A 116 -12.89 24.99 20.86
C ASP A 116 -14.13 24.98 19.98
N SER A 117 -14.08 25.58 18.79
CA SER A 117 -15.20 25.54 17.85
C SER A 117 -14.82 24.99 16.48
N VAL A 118 -15.82 24.40 15.80
CA VAL A 118 -15.71 23.95 14.40
C VAL A 118 -16.92 24.45 13.65
N GLN A 119 -16.70 25.47 12.82
CA GLN A 119 -17.73 26.12 12.03
C GLN A 119 -17.65 25.65 10.57
N VAL A 120 -18.81 25.40 9.97
CA VAL A 120 -18.91 25.08 8.54
C VAL A 120 -19.84 26.09 7.88
N VAL A 121 -19.32 26.78 6.87
CA VAL A 121 -20.05 27.77 6.08
C VAL A 121 -20.20 27.24 4.66
N VAL A 122 -21.44 27.08 4.21
CA VAL A 122 -21.78 26.59 2.87
C VAL A 122 -23.05 27.29 2.38
N PRO A 123 -23.18 27.61 1.08
CA PRO A 123 -24.42 28.17 0.54
C PRO A 123 -25.56 27.13 0.47
N PRO A 124 -26.84 27.56 0.49
CA PRO A 124 -27.96 26.71 0.12
C PRO A 124 -27.80 26.10 -1.28
N PRO A 125 -28.34 24.90 -1.56
CA PRO A 125 -29.20 24.08 -0.71
C PRO A 125 -28.43 23.13 0.23
N PHE A 126 -27.11 23.32 0.40
CA PHE A 126 -26.31 22.44 1.23
C PHE A 126 -26.52 22.71 2.72
N ASP A 127 -26.50 21.65 3.50
CA ASP A 127 -26.71 21.67 4.93
C ASP A 127 -25.36 21.64 5.66
N ALA A 128 -25.04 22.73 6.35
CA ALA A 128 -23.81 22.88 7.13
C ALA A 128 -23.70 21.82 8.25
N GLY A 129 -24.81 21.43 8.88
CA GLY A 129 -24.86 20.42 9.92
C GLY A 129 -24.53 19.01 9.38
N LYS A 130 -25.00 18.68 8.17
CA LYS A 130 -24.61 17.42 7.51
C LYS A 130 -23.13 17.38 7.15
N LEU A 131 -22.59 18.49 6.65
CA LEU A 131 -21.16 18.61 6.34
C LEU A 131 -20.30 18.59 7.60
N ARG A 132 -20.77 19.18 8.70
CA ARG A 132 -20.10 19.15 10.00
C ARG A 132 -19.86 17.73 10.52
N ARG A 133 -20.76 16.79 10.20
CA ARG A 133 -20.61 15.35 10.53
C ARG A 133 -19.55 14.63 9.71
N GLN A 134 -19.08 15.23 8.60
CA GLN A 134 -17.96 14.68 7.80
C GLN A 134 -16.59 15.11 8.36
N ILE A 135 -16.55 16.05 9.30
CA ILE A 135 -15.33 16.55 9.94
C ILE A 135 -15.04 15.71 11.17
N GLU A 136 -13.81 15.19 11.26
CA GLU A 136 -13.40 14.29 12.35
C GLU A 136 -13.15 15.00 13.68
N LEU A 137 -12.81 16.29 13.64
CA LEU A 137 -12.50 17.09 14.82
C LEU A 137 -13.79 17.53 15.53
N ALA A 138 -13.87 17.27 16.83
CA ALA A 138 -14.93 17.71 17.74
C ALA A 138 -14.41 18.67 18.81
N HIS A 139 -15.34 19.34 19.50
CA HIS A 139 -15.00 20.16 20.67
C HIS A 139 -14.24 19.33 21.70
N ASN A 140 -13.21 19.91 22.32
CA ASN A 140 -12.26 19.29 23.25
C ASN A 140 -11.33 18.20 22.68
N ASP A 141 -11.38 17.90 21.39
CA ASP A 141 -10.36 17.04 20.78
C ASP A 141 -9.00 17.74 20.76
N PRO A 142 -7.88 17.01 20.87
CA PRO A 142 -6.58 17.57 20.54
C PRO A 142 -6.58 18.07 19.11
N PHE A 143 -6.21 19.33 18.88
CA PHE A 143 -6.20 19.87 17.54
C PHE A 143 -5.11 19.21 16.70
N SER A 144 -5.50 18.64 15.56
CA SER A 144 -4.59 18.09 14.58
C SER A 144 -4.69 18.87 13.27
N PRO A 145 -3.61 19.54 12.83
CA PRO A 145 -3.56 20.14 11.50
C PRO A 145 -3.78 19.10 10.38
N TYR A 146 -3.33 17.85 10.59
CA TYR A 146 -3.50 16.77 9.63
C TYR A 146 -4.97 16.38 9.48
N LYS A 147 -5.68 16.14 10.58
CA LYS A 147 -7.12 15.83 10.56
C LYS A 147 -7.96 16.99 10.02
N ALA A 148 -7.54 18.23 10.28
CA ALA A 148 -8.20 19.40 9.73
C ALA A 148 -8.09 19.45 8.20
N GLU A 149 -6.89 19.20 7.65
CA GLU A 149 -6.70 19.13 6.20
C GLU A 149 -7.38 17.90 5.60
N GLU A 150 -7.35 16.74 6.25
CA GLU A 150 -8.09 15.55 5.82
C GLU A 150 -9.60 15.82 5.77
N SER A 151 -10.14 16.49 6.79
CA SER A 151 -11.55 16.90 6.82
C SER A 151 -11.89 17.84 5.67
N LYS A 152 -11.00 18.78 5.33
CA LYS A 152 -11.15 19.63 4.13
C LYS A 152 -11.20 18.79 2.85
N GLN A 153 -10.29 17.83 2.67
CA GLN A 153 -10.30 16.94 1.51
C GLN A 153 -11.56 16.07 1.44
N LYS A 154 -12.08 15.60 2.59
CA LYS A 154 -13.37 14.89 2.68
C LYS A 154 -14.53 15.76 2.22
N LEU A 155 -14.54 17.04 2.60
CA LEU A 155 -15.55 17.99 2.11
C LEU A 155 -15.45 18.22 0.60
N VAL A 156 -14.23 18.43 0.06
CA VAL A 156 -14.01 18.55 -1.40
C VAL A 156 -14.55 17.31 -2.12
N ARG A 157 -14.21 16.11 -1.64
CA ARG A 157 -14.71 14.84 -2.19
C ARG A 157 -16.22 14.71 -2.07
N TYR A 158 -16.82 15.12 -0.95
CA TYR A 158 -18.28 15.12 -0.75
C TYR A 158 -19.01 15.91 -1.83
N PHE A 159 -18.47 17.08 -2.21
CA PHE A 159 -19.02 17.91 -3.28
C PHE A 159 -18.78 17.29 -4.66
N ALA A 160 -17.56 16.80 -4.91
CA ALA A 160 -17.22 16.13 -6.15
C ALA A 160 -18.14 14.94 -6.42
N ASP A 161 -18.42 14.11 -5.41
CA ASP A 161 -19.34 12.95 -5.47
C ASP A 161 -20.82 13.31 -5.70
N ARG A 162 -21.16 14.60 -5.65
CA ARG A 162 -22.51 15.14 -5.91
C ARG A 162 -22.58 15.96 -7.20
N GLY A 163 -21.56 15.87 -8.04
CA GLY A 163 -21.48 16.58 -9.31
C GLY A 163 -20.83 17.95 -9.23
N TYR A 164 -20.09 18.28 -8.17
CA TYR A 164 -19.44 19.57 -8.00
C TYR A 164 -17.90 19.42 -7.95
N PRO A 165 -17.25 19.03 -9.07
CA PRO A 165 -15.81 18.77 -9.11
C PRO A 165 -14.95 20.03 -8.89
N TYR A 166 -15.51 21.21 -9.14
CA TYR A 166 -14.82 22.50 -8.97
C TYR A 166 -15.01 23.12 -7.59
N ALA A 167 -15.50 22.34 -6.63
CA ALA A 167 -15.73 22.83 -5.29
C ALA A 167 -14.42 23.28 -4.63
N GLN A 168 -14.45 24.48 -4.05
CA GLN A 168 -13.35 25.02 -3.28
C GLN A 168 -13.72 25.01 -1.80
N VAL A 169 -12.85 24.42 -0.98
CA VAL A 169 -13.02 24.41 0.47
C VAL A 169 -11.80 25.09 1.09
N GLU A 170 -12.04 26.20 1.76
CA GLU A 170 -11.04 26.94 2.51
C GLU A 170 -11.07 26.50 3.98
N LEU A 171 -9.89 26.22 4.53
CA LEU A 171 -9.69 25.93 5.95
C LEU A 171 -8.97 27.12 6.58
N GLN A 172 -9.60 27.72 7.58
CA GLN A 172 -8.99 28.71 8.45
C GLN A 172 -9.00 28.17 9.87
N TRP A 173 -7.91 28.38 10.60
CA TRP A 173 -7.85 28.07 12.01
C TRP A 173 -7.10 29.16 12.76
N GLU A 174 -7.58 29.49 13.96
CA GLU A 174 -7.04 30.54 14.81
C GLU A 174 -6.66 29.95 16.16
N LYS A 175 -5.47 30.31 16.65
CA LYS A 175 -4.89 29.77 17.88
C LYS A 175 -5.03 30.78 19.00
N ASP A 176 -5.78 30.44 20.05
CA ASP A 176 -5.78 31.19 21.31
C ASP A 176 -4.71 30.62 22.27
N THR A 177 -3.67 31.42 22.52
CA THR A 177 -2.54 31.02 23.38
C THR A 177 -2.84 31.12 24.88
N ALA A 178 -3.82 31.96 25.26
CA ALA A 178 -4.26 32.14 26.64
C ALA A 178 -5.21 31.01 27.04
N ALA A 179 -6.25 30.77 26.23
CA ALA A 179 -7.22 29.70 26.45
C ALA A 179 -6.67 28.30 26.12
N ARG A 180 -5.58 28.21 25.35
CA ARG A 180 -4.97 26.96 24.85
C ARG A 180 -5.95 26.20 23.95
N THR A 181 -6.62 26.93 23.08
CA THR A 181 -7.63 26.40 22.18
C THR A 181 -7.38 26.81 20.73
N VAL A 182 -8.06 26.12 19.81
CA VAL A 182 -8.07 26.41 18.38
C VAL A 182 -9.50 26.42 17.86
N ASP A 183 -9.86 27.49 17.17
CA ASP A 183 -11.10 27.59 16.41
C ASP A 183 -10.86 27.21 14.95
N LEU A 184 -11.76 26.42 14.38
CA LEU A 184 -11.71 26.00 12.98
C LEU A 184 -12.91 26.54 12.21
N LYS A 185 -12.66 27.05 11.01
CA LYS A 185 -13.68 27.46 10.06
C LYS A 185 -13.42 26.85 8.69
N PHE A 186 -14.37 26.05 8.24
CA PHE A 186 -14.42 25.49 6.89
C PHE A 186 -15.41 26.30 6.05
N SER A 187 -14.94 26.96 4.99
CA SER A 187 -15.79 27.71 4.07
C SER A 187 -15.80 27.03 2.71
N ALA A 188 -16.96 26.55 2.27
CA ALA A 188 -17.11 25.80 1.04
C ALA A 188 -17.89 26.58 -0.03
N LYS A 189 -17.34 26.61 -1.25
CA LYS A 189 -17.97 27.12 -2.46
C LYS A 189 -18.09 25.96 -3.47
N PRO A 190 -19.29 25.36 -3.63
CA PRO A 190 -19.46 24.17 -4.48
C PRO A 190 -19.13 24.40 -5.96
N GLY A 191 -19.28 25.63 -6.46
CA GLY A 191 -19.18 25.91 -7.90
C GLY A 191 -20.38 25.36 -8.67
N LYS A 192 -20.20 25.12 -9.97
CA LYS A 192 -21.26 24.62 -10.84
C LYS A 192 -21.37 23.09 -10.82
N LYS A 193 -22.57 22.60 -11.14
CA LYS A 193 -22.85 21.18 -11.27
C LYS A 193 -22.40 20.67 -12.64
N VAL A 194 -21.79 19.50 -12.66
CA VAL A 194 -21.11 18.91 -13.83
C VAL A 194 -21.51 17.45 -13.97
N TYR A 195 -21.52 16.98 -15.21
CA TYR A 195 -21.87 15.60 -15.57
C TYR A 195 -20.68 14.91 -16.24
N PHE A 196 -20.67 13.58 -16.19
CA PHE A 196 -19.73 12.79 -16.98
C PHE A 196 -20.06 12.88 -18.47
N GLY A 197 -19.04 13.11 -19.27
CA GLY A 197 -19.10 13.12 -20.72
C GLY A 197 -18.74 11.76 -21.33
N ARG A 198 -18.11 11.81 -22.49
CA ARG A 198 -17.64 10.62 -23.21
C ARG A 198 -16.51 9.95 -22.43
N VAL A 199 -16.60 8.63 -22.28
CA VAL A 199 -15.49 7.81 -21.81
C VAL A 199 -14.72 7.28 -23.01
N SER A 200 -13.42 7.53 -23.07
CA SER A 200 -12.53 7.08 -24.14
C SER A 200 -11.41 6.20 -23.59
N PHE A 201 -10.98 5.22 -24.38
CA PHE A 201 -9.97 4.23 -23.97
C PHE A 201 -8.71 4.32 -24.84
N LYS A 202 -7.52 4.29 -24.24
CA LYS A 202 -6.23 4.34 -24.94
C LYS A 202 -5.22 3.34 -24.38
N GLY A 203 -4.49 2.63 -25.24
CA GLY A 203 -3.38 1.75 -24.84
C GLY A 203 -3.75 0.27 -24.67
N LEU A 204 -4.97 -0.13 -25.02
CA LEU A 204 -5.34 -1.55 -25.13
C LEU A 204 -4.63 -2.17 -26.34
N ARG A 205 -4.03 -3.35 -26.15
CA ARG A 205 -3.30 -4.09 -27.20
C ARG A 205 -3.89 -5.46 -27.44
N LYS A 206 -4.01 -6.27 -26.38
CA LYS A 206 -4.62 -7.61 -26.43
C LYS A 206 -5.94 -7.69 -25.69
N THR A 207 -6.14 -6.84 -24.68
CA THR A 207 -7.35 -6.86 -23.87
C THR A 207 -8.51 -6.31 -24.68
N LYS A 208 -9.61 -7.06 -24.68
CA LYS A 208 -10.86 -6.69 -25.34
C LYS A 208 -11.47 -5.47 -24.65
N ARG A 209 -12.04 -4.58 -25.46
CA ARG A 209 -12.66 -3.34 -24.95
C ARG A 209 -13.86 -3.67 -24.05
N GLU A 210 -14.62 -4.69 -24.40
CA GLU A 210 -15.83 -5.11 -23.69
C GLU A 210 -15.53 -5.52 -22.24
N LEU A 211 -14.34 -6.07 -21.96
CA LEU A 211 -13.91 -6.37 -20.60
C LEU A 211 -13.70 -5.09 -19.79
N VAL A 212 -13.02 -4.12 -20.38
CA VAL A 212 -12.72 -2.84 -19.73
C VAL A 212 -14.00 -2.07 -19.46
N GLU A 213 -14.91 -2.02 -20.43
CA GLU A 213 -16.21 -1.35 -20.29
C GLU A 213 -17.04 -1.91 -19.13
N ARG A 214 -16.96 -3.23 -18.87
CA ARG A 214 -17.65 -3.85 -17.72
C ARG A 214 -17.08 -3.47 -16.35
N GLU A 215 -15.81 -3.08 -16.31
CA GLU A 215 -15.15 -2.67 -15.06
C GLU A 215 -15.29 -1.16 -14.80
N VAL A 216 -15.68 -0.38 -15.82
CA VAL A 216 -15.95 1.06 -15.71
C VAL A 216 -17.30 1.30 -15.05
N THR A 217 -17.29 2.08 -13.98
CA THR A 217 -18.51 2.49 -13.26
C THR A 217 -18.97 3.90 -13.63
N ILE A 218 -18.14 4.65 -14.35
CA ILE A 218 -18.46 5.97 -14.89
C ILE A 218 -19.48 5.81 -16.02
N VAL A 219 -20.64 6.46 -15.86
CA VAL A 219 -21.72 6.44 -16.85
C VAL A 219 -21.91 7.84 -17.43
N PRO A 220 -21.74 8.05 -18.76
CA PRO A 220 -22.03 9.31 -19.42
C PRO A 220 -23.42 9.85 -19.07
N GLY A 221 -23.54 11.16 -18.86
CA GLY A 221 -24.78 11.85 -18.48
C GLY A 221 -25.16 11.76 -16.99
N LYS A 222 -24.49 10.92 -16.18
CA LYS A 222 -24.64 10.96 -14.72
C LYS A 222 -23.87 12.14 -14.12
N PRO A 223 -24.28 12.68 -12.95
CA PRO A 223 -23.49 13.67 -12.24
C PRO A 223 -22.06 13.17 -12.03
N TYR A 224 -21.08 14.06 -12.15
CA TYR A 224 -19.69 13.75 -11.85
C TYR A 224 -19.59 13.18 -10.43
N SER A 225 -18.70 12.20 -10.24
CA SER A 225 -18.40 11.62 -8.94
C SER A 225 -16.95 11.16 -8.88
N TYR A 226 -16.19 11.69 -7.93
CA TYR A 226 -14.80 11.29 -7.76
C TYR A 226 -14.69 9.82 -7.32
N SER A 227 -15.63 9.37 -6.49
CA SER A 227 -15.69 7.97 -6.06
C SER A 227 -15.95 6.98 -7.20
N GLU A 228 -16.66 7.37 -8.27
CA GLU A 228 -16.80 6.52 -9.46
C GLU A 228 -15.50 6.44 -10.29
N ILE A 229 -14.71 7.51 -10.31
CA ILE A 229 -13.37 7.52 -10.93
C ILE A 229 -12.43 6.58 -10.18
N GLU A 230 -12.39 6.69 -8.86
CA GLU A 230 -11.56 5.81 -8.01
C GLU A 230 -12.00 4.35 -8.14
N ARG A 231 -13.31 4.08 -8.06
CA ARG A 231 -13.85 2.73 -8.20
C ARG A 231 -13.55 2.12 -9.56
N THR A 232 -13.68 2.90 -10.64
CA THR A 232 -13.27 2.46 -11.99
C THR A 232 -11.80 2.09 -12.02
N ARG A 233 -10.92 2.92 -11.43
CA ARG A 233 -9.48 2.64 -11.36
C ARG A 233 -9.18 1.37 -10.56
N GLU A 234 -9.79 1.22 -9.39
CA GLU A 234 -9.64 0.04 -8.52
C GLU A 234 -10.13 -1.23 -9.21
N ASN A 235 -11.31 -1.20 -9.83
CA ASN A 235 -11.86 -2.33 -10.59
C ASN A 235 -10.91 -2.77 -11.69
N LEU A 236 -10.39 -1.83 -12.48
CA LEU A 236 -9.44 -2.12 -13.55
C LEU A 236 -8.12 -2.69 -13.03
N TYR A 237 -7.57 -2.16 -11.94
CA TYR A 237 -6.38 -2.76 -11.31
C TYR A 237 -6.67 -4.17 -10.74
N SER A 238 -7.86 -4.39 -10.18
CA SER A 238 -8.24 -5.67 -9.58
C SER A 238 -8.27 -6.82 -10.60
N THR A 239 -8.40 -6.51 -11.90
CA THR A 239 -8.30 -7.52 -12.97
C THR A 239 -6.91 -8.15 -13.06
N GLY A 240 -5.87 -7.47 -12.57
CA GLY A 240 -4.47 -7.89 -12.70
C GLY A 240 -3.92 -7.85 -14.14
N LEU A 241 -4.65 -7.24 -15.08
CA LEU A 241 -4.31 -7.15 -16.50
C LEU A 241 -3.48 -5.90 -16.84
N PHE A 242 -3.50 -4.90 -15.98
CA PHE A 242 -2.85 -3.61 -16.20
C PHE A 242 -1.82 -3.33 -15.11
N ARG A 243 -0.64 -2.85 -15.52
CA ARG A 243 0.38 -2.33 -14.62
C ARG A 243 0.13 -0.87 -14.28
N ILE A 244 -0.43 -0.12 -15.24
CA ILE A 244 -0.81 1.29 -15.08
C ILE A 244 -2.23 1.46 -15.61
N VAL A 245 -3.07 2.09 -14.80
CA VAL A 245 -4.40 2.59 -15.15
C VAL A 245 -4.45 4.05 -14.76
N SER A 246 -4.58 4.94 -15.74
CA SER A 246 -4.85 6.36 -15.52
C SER A 246 -6.28 6.67 -15.92
N VAL A 247 -7.04 7.33 -15.03
CA VAL A 247 -8.41 7.77 -15.29
C VAL A 247 -8.42 9.29 -15.14
N GLU A 248 -8.38 9.99 -16.26
CA GLU A 248 -8.09 11.42 -16.32
C GLU A 248 -9.29 12.20 -16.86
N PRO A 249 -9.90 13.08 -16.05
CA PRO A 249 -10.85 14.07 -16.54
C PRO A 249 -10.15 15.03 -17.50
N GLN A 250 -10.76 15.31 -18.65
CA GLN A 250 -10.19 16.16 -19.69
C GLN A 250 -10.67 17.61 -19.56
N ASN A 251 -9.80 18.57 -19.89
CA ASN A 251 -10.10 20.01 -19.98
C ASN A 251 -10.78 20.61 -18.72
N MET A 252 -10.39 20.15 -17.53
CA MET A 252 -10.98 20.65 -16.27
C MET A 252 -10.77 22.15 -16.05
N ASP A 253 -9.66 22.71 -16.56
CA ASP A 253 -9.30 24.12 -16.39
C ASP A 253 -10.29 25.06 -17.10
N GLU A 254 -10.87 24.61 -18.21
CA GLU A 254 -11.91 25.34 -18.95
C GLU A 254 -13.26 25.34 -18.21
N LYS A 255 -13.37 24.52 -17.16
CA LYS A 255 -14.58 24.29 -16.38
C LYS A 255 -15.79 24.01 -17.29
N PRO A 256 -15.83 22.93 -18.08
CA PRO A 256 -17.02 22.57 -18.86
C PRO A 256 -18.20 22.11 -17.97
N ASP A 257 -19.42 22.08 -18.52
CA ASP A 257 -20.60 21.50 -17.85
C ASP A 257 -20.62 19.97 -17.91
N THR A 258 -19.84 19.41 -18.83
CA THR A 258 -19.69 17.98 -19.07
C THR A 258 -18.20 17.68 -19.20
N ILE A 259 -17.68 16.73 -18.41
CA ILE A 259 -16.25 16.37 -18.45
C ILE A 259 -16.08 14.99 -19.09
N ASP A 260 -15.41 14.97 -20.24
CA ASP A 260 -14.96 13.72 -20.86
C ASP A 260 -13.86 13.06 -20.04
N ILE A 261 -13.86 11.73 -20.01
CA ILE A 261 -12.90 10.93 -19.25
C ILE A 261 -12.04 10.13 -20.22
N LEU A 262 -10.71 10.31 -20.14
CA LEU A 262 -9.75 9.46 -20.82
C LEU A 262 -9.23 8.40 -19.87
N ILE A 263 -9.40 7.13 -20.23
CA ILE A 263 -8.83 6.00 -19.51
C ILE A 263 -7.65 5.44 -20.32
N SER A 264 -6.45 5.57 -19.77
CA SER A 264 -5.20 5.14 -20.39
C SER A 264 -4.61 3.92 -19.68
N PHE A 265 -4.13 2.96 -20.46
CA PHE A 265 -3.65 1.67 -19.98
C PHE A 265 -2.20 1.42 -20.36
N ALA A 266 -1.48 0.77 -19.44
CA ALA A 266 -0.31 -0.03 -19.78
C ALA A 266 -0.59 -1.48 -19.35
N GLU A 267 -0.82 -2.36 -20.32
CA GLU A 267 -1.04 -3.79 -20.06
C GLU A 267 0.17 -4.42 -19.36
N SER A 268 -0.12 -5.28 -18.38
CA SER A 268 0.87 -6.09 -17.67
C SER A 268 1.57 -7.06 -18.64
N ARG A 269 2.76 -7.53 -18.26
CA ARG A 269 3.37 -8.66 -18.97
C ARG A 269 2.43 -9.87 -18.86
N TRP A 270 2.10 -10.46 -20.00
CA TRP A 270 1.09 -11.51 -20.04
C TRP A 270 1.60 -12.84 -19.51
N GLY A 271 2.88 -13.17 -19.71
CA GLY A 271 3.50 -14.40 -19.22
C GLY A 271 4.11 -14.26 -17.83
N TRP A 272 4.05 -15.32 -17.03
CA TRP A 272 4.72 -15.45 -15.75
C TRP A 272 5.26 -16.85 -15.56
N TYR A 273 6.29 -16.97 -14.71
CA TYR A 273 6.85 -18.23 -14.28
C TYR A 273 7.08 -18.16 -12.78
N GLY A 274 6.97 -19.30 -12.12
CA GLY A 274 7.14 -19.44 -10.68
C GLY A 274 7.96 -20.69 -10.36
N PHE A 275 8.76 -20.60 -9.31
CA PHE A 275 9.43 -21.74 -8.72
C PHE A 275 9.30 -21.62 -7.21
N SER A 276 8.86 -22.68 -6.54
CA SER A 276 8.78 -22.73 -5.08
C SER A 276 9.52 -23.93 -4.51
N VAL A 277 10.00 -23.74 -3.29
CA VAL A 277 10.52 -24.80 -2.43
C VAL A 277 9.76 -24.72 -1.12
N ASP A 278 8.99 -25.75 -0.83
CA ASP A 278 8.15 -25.83 0.35
C ASP A 278 8.70 -26.92 1.28
N LEU A 279 8.91 -26.57 2.54
CA LEU A 279 9.44 -27.48 3.57
C LEU A 279 8.35 -27.76 4.59
N GLY A 280 8.14 -29.03 4.92
CA GLY A 280 7.09 -29.45 5.85
C GLY A 280 7.44 -30.72 6.60
N ALA A 281 6.75 -30.94 7.72
CA ALA A 281 6.78 -32.17 8.49
C ALA A 281 5.34 -32.54 8.86
N ASN A 282 5.01 -33.83 8.86
CA ASN A 282 3.68 -34.29 9.26
C ASN A 282 3.78 -35.63 10.00
N LYS A 283 2.64 -36.18 10.46
CA LYS A 283 2.64 -37.46 11.20
C LYS A 283 3.13 -38.66 10.37
N GLN A 284 3.12 -38.54 9.05
CA GLN A 284 3.42 -39.61 8.11
C GLN A 284 4.89 -39.59 7.67
N TYR A 285 5.48 -38.40 7.56
CA TYR A 285 6.84 -38.15 7.11
C TYR A 285 7.51 -37.11 8.01
N ASP A 286 8.65 -37.49 8.60
CA ASP A 286 9.39 -36.63 9.56
C ASP A 286 9.83 -35.30 8.92
N PHE A 287 10.11 -35.31 7.62
CA PHE A 287 10.43 -34.12 6.84
C PHE A 287 10.25 -34.37 5.34
N THR A 288 9.50 -33.47 4.71
CA THR A 288 9.26 -33.45 3.27
C THR A 288 9.67 -32.11 2.67
N THR A 289 10.23 -32.17 1.47
CA THR A 289 10.47 -31.02 0.60
C THR A 289 9.60 -31.16 -0.63
N GLU A 290 8.87 -30.12 -1.00
CA GLU A 290 8.17 -30.02 -2.28
C GLU A 290 8.86 -28.97 -3.16
N LEU A 291 9.17 -29.37 -4.38
CA LEU A 291 9.65 -28.49 -5.43
C LEU A 291 8.51 -28.29 -6.42
N SER A 292 8.12 -27.04 -6.67
CA SER A 292 7.09 -26.74 -7.67
C SER A 292 7.61 -25.77 -8.72
N GLY A 293 7.16 -25.98 -9.95
CA GLY A 293 7.41 -25.11 -11.09
C GLY A 293 6.09 -24.77 -11.76
N GLU A 294 5.96 -23.50 -12.16
CA GLU A 294 4.78 -22.99 -12.83
C GLU A 294 5.16 -22.13 -14.02
N TRP A 295 4.42 -22.29 -15.10
CA TRP A 295 4.38 -21.37 -16.22
C TRP A 295 2.94 -20.97 -16.47
N GLY A 296 2.67 -19.69 -16.68
CA GLY A 296 1.33 -19.23 -16.98
C GLY A 296 1.29 -18.03 -17.91
N HIS A 297 0.14 -17.85 -18.53
CA HIS A 297 -0.16 -16.73 -19.41
C HIS A 297 -1.52 -16.16 -19.05
N LYS A 298 -1.56 -14.86 -18.75
CA LYS A 298 -2.77 -14.08 -18.50
C LYS A 298 -3.36 -13.57 -19.80
N ASN A 299 -4.67 -13.30 -19.78
CA ASN A 299 -5.40 -12.72 -20.90
C ASN A 299 -5.30 -13.52 -22.21
N VAL A 300 -5.37 -14.85 -22.14
CA VAL A 300 -5.11 -15.74 -23.29
C VAL A 300 -6.08 -15.46 -24.45
N PHE A 301 -7.33 -15.11 -24.15
CA PHE A 301 -8.37 -14.81 -25.14
C PHE A 301 -8.80 -13.33 -25.14
N GLY A 302 -8.04 -12.47 -24.45
CA GLY A 302 -8.33 -11.04 -24.34
C GLY A 302 -9.46 -10.69 -23.35
N GLY A 303 -10.12 -11.67 -22.74
CA GLY A 303 -11.22 -11.52 -21.78
C GLY A 303 -10.80 -11.72 -20.32
N GLY A 304 -9.51 -11.57 -20.02
CA GLY A 304 -8.97 -11.71 -18.66
C GLY A 304 -8.77 -13.14 -18.19
N GLU A 305 -8.89 -14.11 -19.09
CA GLU A 305 -8.67 -15.53 -18.80
C GLU A 305 -7.18 -15.82 -18.65
N SER A 306 -6.80 -16.66 -17.68
CA SER A 306 -5.43 -17.10 -17.51
C SER A 306 -5.31 -18.61 -17.60
N VAL A 307 -4.27 -19.08 -18.28
CA VAL A 307 -3.86 -20.49 -18.28
C VAL A 307 -2.58 -20.62 -17.48
N ALA A 308 -2.49 -21.67 -16.68
CA ALA A 308 -1.29 -22.04 -15.94
C ALA A 308 -1.04 -23.55 -16.10
N LEU A 309 0.22 -23.89 -16.32
CA LEU A 309 0.75 -25.26 -16.25
C LEU A 309 1.64 -25.33 -15.01
N GLN A 310 1.37 -26.31 -14.16
CA GLN A 310 2.07 -26.50 -12.90
C GLN A 310 2.55 -27.94 -12.78
N GLY A 311 3.75 -28.12 -12.24
CA GLY A 311 4.31 -29.40 -11.84
C GLY A 311 4.89 -29.31 -10.45
N ALA A 312 4.59 -30.28 -9.60
CA ALA A 312 5.12 -30.37 -8.24
C ALA A 312 5.66 -31.78 -7.98
N VAL A 313 6.77 -31.86 -7.25
CA VAL A 313 7.37 -33.11 -6.79
C VAL A 313 7.68 -32.98 -5.32
N GLN A 314 7.13 -33.89 -4.51
CA GLN A 314 7.36 -33.96 -3.08
C GLN A 314 8.25 -35.15 -2.76
N ALA A 315 9.27 -34.95 -1.93
CA ALA A 315 10.20 -35.98 -1.49
C ALA A 315 10.41 -35.97 0.02
N GLU A 316 10.60 -37.15 0.60
CA GLU A 316 11.02 -37.33 1.99
C GLU A 316 12.56 -37.40 2.06
N MET A 317 13.19 -36.49 2.80
CA MET A 317 14.65 -36.28 2.74
C MET A 317 15.44 -36.80 3.95
N ILE A 318 14.78 -37.25 5.03
CA ILE A 318 15.48 -37.69 6.24
C ILE A 318 15.69 -39.20 6.27
N ARG A 319 14.62 -39.99 6.23
CA ARG A 319 14.75 -41.45 6.44
C ARG A 319 15.18 -42.19 5.18
N ARG A 320 14.54 -41.91 4.04
CA ARG A 320 14.59 -42.81 2.87
C ARG A 320 14.93 -42.17 1.54
N TRP A 321 15.02 -40.85 1.46
CA TRP A 321 15.34 -40.15 0.21
C TRP A 321 14.46 -40.62 -0.95
N GLN A 322 13.13 -40.64 -0.73
CA GLN A 322 12.15 -41.17 -1.68
C GLN A 322 11.17 -40.09 -2.13
N ILE A 323 10.71 -40.18 -3.37
CA ILE A 323 9.61 -39.35 -3.87
C ILE A 323 8.31 -39.86 -3.24
N VAL A 324 7.53 -38.95 -2.65
CA VAL A 324 6.25 -39.25 -2.01
C VAL A 324 5.11 -39.02 -2.98
N SER A 325 5.17 -37.93 -3.75
CA SER A 325 4.15 -37.59 -4.73
C SER A 325 4.76 -36.76 -5.85
N HIS A 326 4.11 -36.79 -7.01
CA HIS A 326 4.34 -35.81 -8.06
C HIS A 326 3.04 -35.58 -8.81
N ARG A 327 2.71 -34.31 -9.05
CA ARG A 327 1.45 -33.86 -9.62
C ARG A 327 1.72 -32.89 -10.76
N TYR A 328 1.00 -33.06 -11.86
CA TYR A 328 0.98 -32.13 -12.98
C TYR A 328 -0.44 -31.63 -13.18
N GLN A 329 -0.61 -30.33 -13.40
CA GLN A 329 -1.93 -29.77 -13.63
C GLN A 329 -1.93 -28.62 -14.62
N VAL A 330 -3.04 -28.51 -15.36
CA VAL A 330 -3.37 -27.36 -16.19
C VAL A 330 -4.58 -26.68 -15.57
N LYS A 331 -4.46 -25.39 -15.29
CA LYS A 331 -5.51 -24.57 -14.71
C LYS A 331 -5.89 -23.44 -15.66
N LEU A 332 -7.15 -23.42 -16.08
CA LEU A 332 -7.79 -22.29 -16.73
C LEU A 332 -8.57 -21.50 -15.67
N THR A 333 -8.43 -20.19 -15.64
CA THR A 333 -9.19 -19.30 -14.75
C THR A 333 -9.79 -18.17 -15.55
N GLN A 334 -11.02 -17.77 -15.23
CA GLN A 334 -11.69 -16.60 -15.78
C GLN A 334 -12.28 -15.76 -14.64
N LEU A 335 -12.30 -14.44 -14.82
CA LEU A 335 -12.81 -13.48 -13.83
C LEU A 335 -14.34 -13.35 -13.87
N TRP A 336 -14.91 -13.50 -15.07
CA TRP A 336 -16.33 -13.34 -15.34
C TRP A 336 -16.91 -14.64 -15.87
N ALA A 337 -18.01 -15.10 -15.29
CA ALA A 337 -18.75 -16.26 -15.73
C ALA A 337 -20.24 -15.92 -15.75
N PHE A 338 -20.96 -16.35 -16.79
CA PHE A 338 -22.40 -16.10 -16.94
C PHE A 338 -22.80 -14.60 -16.90
N GLY A 339 -21.92 -13.71 -17.36
CA GLY A 339 -22.16 -12.25 -17.35
C GLY A 339 -21.96 -11.58 -15.99
N GLU A 340 -21.62 -12.34 -14.95
CA GLU A 340 -21.39 -11.86 -13.60
C GLU A 340 -19.92 -11.98 -13.21
N LYS A 341 -19.44 -11.12 -12.29
CA LYS A 341 -18.06 -11.17 -11.76
C LYS A 341 -17.93 -12.32 -10.76
N ILE A 342 -17.95 -13.54 -11.30
CA ILE A 342 -17.84 -14.81 -10.58
C ILE A 342 -16.57 -15.51 -11.07
N PRO A 343 -15.44 -15.27 -10.40
CA PRO A 343 -14.21 -15.97 -10.70
C PRO A 343 -14.41 -17.49 -10.69
N THR A 344 -14.04 -18.12 -11.79
CA THR A 344 -14.24 -19.55 -12.04
C THR A 344 -12.94 -20.15 -12.53
N SER A 345 -12.62 -21.37 -12.09
CA SER A 345 -11.46 -22.12 -12.56
C SER A 345 -11.84 -23.53 -12.99
N ALA A 346 -11.22 -23.98 -14.06
CA ALA A 346 -11.21 -25.37 -14.49
C ALA A 346 -9.78 -25.91 -14.38
N THR A 347 -9.58 -26.96 -13.61
CA THR A 347 -8.27 -27.59 -13.41
C THR A 347 -8.35 -29.03 -13.85
N ILE A 348 -7.44 -29.46 -14.71
CA ILE A 348 -7.21 -30.89 -15.01
C ILE A 348 -5.90 -31.26 -14.36
N TYR A 349 -5.87 -32.35 -13.59
CA TYR A 349 -4.67 -32.81 -12.90
C TYR A 349 -4.40 -34.29 -13.15
N PHE A 350 -3.12 -34.64 -13.09
CA PHE A 350 -2.63 -35.98 -13.22
C PHE A 350 -1.57 -36.26 -12.16
N GLU A 351 -1.75 -37.35 -11.42
CA GLU A 351 -0.81 -37.88 -10.44
C GLU A 351 -0.46 -39.31 -10.84
N PRO A 352 0.77 -39.56 -11.32
CA PRO A 352 1.16 -40.90 -11.76
C PRO A 352 1.23 -41.93 -10.64
N GLY A 353 1.22 -41.50 -9.38
CA GLY A 353 1.36 -42.33 -8.19
C GLY A 353 2.80 -42.77 -7.93
N VAL A 354 3.16 -42.90 -6.66
CA VAL A 354 4.42 -43.49 -6.22
C VAL A 354 4.15 -44.56 -5.18
N THR A 355 4.87 -45.66 -5.26
CA THR A 355 4.84 -46.69 -4.23
C THR A 355 5.67 -46.22 -3.04
N THR A 356 5.07 -46.23 -1.85
CA THR A 356 5.76 -45.93 -0.58
C THR A 356 5.53 -47.08 0.38
N GLU A 357 6.25 -47.18 1.50
CA GLU A 357 5.94 -48.22 2.50
C GLU A 357 4.51 -48.15 3.01
N GLN A 358 3.94 -46.95 3.07
CA GLN A 358 2.58 -46.74 3.53
C GLN A 358 1.53 -47.04 2.46
N HIS A 359 1.91 -46.91 1.18
CA HIS A 359 1.11 -47.28 0.04
C HIS A 359 1.93 -48.23 -0.83
N PRO A 360 2.00 -49.53 -0.48
CA PRO A 360 2.80 -50.52 -1.21
C PRO A 360 2.20 -50.85 -2.60
N TYR A 361 1.26 -50.03 -3.06
CA TYR A 361 0.61 -50.10 -4.34
C TYR A 361 0.65 -48.71 -4.98
N ARG A 362 0.72 -48.69 -6.31
CA ARG A 362 0.74 -47.45 -7.08
C ARG A 362 -0.70 -47.03 -7.38
N VAL A 363 -1.11 -45.86 -6.88
CA VAL A 363 -2.39 -45.25 -7.24
C VAL A 363 -2.15 -44.13 -8.24
N GLN A 364 -2.61 -44.35 -9.47
CA GLN A 364 -2.63 -43.31 -10.49
C GLN A 364 -3.97 -42.58 -10.41
N LYS A 365 -3.93 -41.25 -10.38
CA LYS A 365 -5.13 -40.39 -10.32
C LYS A 365 -5.14 -39.42 -11.47
N MET A 366 -6.31 -39.24 -12.08
CA MET A 366 -6.53 -38.21 -13.07
C MET A 366 -7.89 -37.61 -12.84
N GLY A 367 -7.94 -36.30 -12.63
CA GLY A 367 -9.18 -35.66 -12.27
C GLY A 367 -9.36 -34.31 -12.93
N ALA A 368 -10.60 -33.83 -12.84
CA ALA A 368 -11.00 -32.50 -13.25
C ALA A 368 -11.74 -31.83 -12.10
N ASN A 369 -11.37 -30.58 -11.81
CA ASN A 369 -12.05 -29.73 -10.86
C ASN A 369 -12.62 -28.50 -11.56
N LEU A 370 -13.90 -28.26 -11.38
CA LEU A 370 -14.57 -27.00 -11.71
C LEU A 370 -14.91 -26.30 -10.40
N GLY A 371 -14.43 -25.08 -10.22
CA GLY A 371 -14.63 -24.31 -9.00
C GLY A 371 -14.99 -22.87 -9.29
N PHE A 372 -15.75 -22.25 -8.39
CA PHE A 372 -16.03 -20.82 -8.40
C PHE A 372 -15.89 -20.25 -6.99
N PHE A 373 -15.64 -18.95 -6.92
CA PHE A 373 -15.72 -18.22 -5.65
C PHE A 373 -16.43 -16.87 -5.84
N LYS A 374 -17.20 -16.46 -4.83
CA LYS A 374 -17.91 -15.18 -4.80
C LYS A 374 -17.79 -14.58 -3.41
N ARG A 375 -17.31 -13.34 -3.34
CA ARG A 375 -17.27 -12.58 -2.09
C ARG A 375 -18.61 -11.89 -1.87
N MET A 376 -19.19 -12.11 -0.70
CA MET A 376 -20.42 -11.46 -0.23
C MET A 376 -20.13 -10.77 1.11
N GLY A 377 -19.90 -9.46 1.04
CA GLY A 377 -19.46 -8.67 2.20
C GLY A 377 -18.09 -9.14 2.73
N PRO A 378 -17.97 -9.48 4.03
CA PRO A 378 -16.72 -9.98 4.60
C PRO A 378 -16.46 -11.48 4.33
N ILE A 379 -17.45 -12.22 3.79
CA ILE A 379 -17.38 -13.68 3.63
C ILE A 379 -17.12 -14.04 2.16
N THR A 380 -16.21 -14.98 1.93
CA THR A 380 -15.99 -15.60 0.61
C THR A 380 -16.67 -16.95 0.58
N HIS A 381 -17.61 -17.12 -0.34
CA HIS A 381 -18.23 -18.40 -0.64
C HIS A 381 -17.49 -19.05 -1.80
N SER A 382 -17.26 -20.36 -1.71
CA SER A 382 -16.70 -21.16 -2.81
C SER A 382 -17.52 -22.43 -2.99
N GLY A 383 -17.63 -22.88 -4.23
CA GLY A 383 -18.27 -24.15 -4.56
C GLY A 383 -17.59 -24.76 -5.77
N GLY A 384 -17.79 -26.06 -5.97
CA GLY A 384 -17.19 -26.75 -7.10
C GLY A 384 -17.62 -28.20 -7.23
N LEU A 385 -17.22 -28.80 -8.35
CA LEU A 385 -17.40 -30.21 -8.68
C LEU A 385 -16.01 -30.79 -8.99
N THR A 386 -15.72 -31.95 -8.42
CA THR A 386 -14.51 -32.72 -8.70
C THR A 386 -14.89 -34.08 -9.24
N TYR A 387 -14.24 -34.47 -10.33
CA TYR A 387 -14.21 -35.83 -10.85
C TYR A 387 -12.78 -36.35 -10.68
N GLU A 388 -12.59 -37.52 -10.09
CA GLU A 388 -11.29 -38.15 -9.82
C GLU A 388 -11.30 -39.64 -10.15
#